data_AF-A0A2A2EPK2-F1
#
_entry.id   AF-A0A2A2EPK2-F1
#
_cell.length_a   1.000
_cell.length_b   1.000
_cell.length_c   1.000
_cell.angle_alpha   90.00
_cell.angle_beta   90.00
_cell.angle_gamma   90.00
#
_symmetry.space_group_name_H-M   'P 1'
#
loop_
_entity.id
_entity.type
_entity.pdbx_description
1 polymer ?
#
loop_
_entity_poly.entity_id
_entity_poly.type
_entity_poly.pdbx_seq_one_letter_code
_entity_poly.pdbx_strand_id
1 'polypeptide(L)'
;MLISLTHGLLICAGLIVAIGAQNAFVLQQGLRREHAWLVAGVCALCDWLLIGLGVLGLGALIAQQALLMEVARWAGAAFLAWQAWLALRRAMLSNALVAGTGSQGSWRAALAATLAVTLLNPQVYLETLVLLGAIGAVQPSPLGFFIGAALASFGWFFGLVAAAGWLAPRLASPRVWQIIDALIAMILAWVAWRLASGAMLP
;
A
#
# COMPACT_ATOMS: atom_id res chain seq x y z
N MET A 1 21.22 -1.82 11.08
CA MET A 1 20.74 -2.59 9.90
C MET A 1 19.54 -3.46 10.23
N LEU A 2 19.63 -4.42 11.17
CA LEU A 2 18.52 -5.32 11.51
C LEU A 2 17.25 -4.60 11.99
N ILE A 3 17.40 -3.60 12.88
CA ILE A 3 16.28 -2.78 13.40
C ILE A 3 15.55 -2.03 12.27
N SER A 4 16.30 -1.40 11.37
CA SER A 4 15.71 -0.67 10.25
C SER A 4 14.99 -1.61 9.29
N LEU A 5 15.53 -2.82 9.07
CA LEU A 5 14.89 -3.86 8.28
C LEU A 5 13.57 -4.32 8.89
N THR A 6 13.53 -4.60 10.19
CA THR A 6 12.28 -5.00 10.84
C THR A 6 11.24 -3.87 10.84
N HIS A 7 11.66 -2.61 11.02
CA HIS A 7 10.78 -1.45 10.87
C HIS A 7 10.22 -1.34 9.44
N GLY A 8 11.07 -1.45 8.42
CA GLY A 8 10.64 -1.40 7.02
C GLY A 8 9.64 -2.51 6.70
N LEU A 9 9.92 -3.73 7.17
CA LEU A 9 9.03 -4.88 7.01
C LEU A 9 7.66 -4.62 7.64
N LEU A 10 7.63 -4.24 8.92
CA LEU A 10 6.38 -4.07 9.68
C LEU A 10 5.55 -2.89 9.20
N ILE A 11 6.19 -1.74 8.93
CA ILE A 11 5.50 -0.53 8.50
C ILE A 11 4.95 -0.72 7.08
N CYS A 12 5.76 -1.26 6.17
CA CYS A 12 5.30 -1.54 4.81
C CYS A 12 4.18 -2.59 4.80
N ALA A 13 4.32 -3.68 5.55
CA ALA A 13 3.26 -4.69 5.68
C ALA A 13 1.96 -4.06 6.22
N GLY A 14 2.04 -3.23 7.26
CA GLY A 14 0.87 -2.56 7.84
C GLY A 14 0.15 -1.64 6.85
N LEU A 15 0.91 -0.91 6.01
CA LEU A 15 0.36 0.01 5.02
C LEU A 15 -0.21 -0.74 3.81
N ILE A 16 0.51 -1.75 3.31
CA ILE A 16 0.10 -2.55 2.15
C ILE A 16 -1.11 -3.45 2.47
N VAL A 17 -1.27 -3.90 3.71
CA VAL A 17 -2.43 -4.72 4.13
C VAL A 17 -3.74 -3.97 3.98
N ALA A 18 -3.73 -2.63 4.04
CA ALA A 18 -4.93 -1.85 3.81
C ALA A 18 -5.44 -2.06 2.37
N ILE A 19 -6.53 -2.82 2.22
CA ILE A 19 -7.06 -3.24 0.92
C ILE A 19 -7.61 -2.02 0.15
N GLY A 20 -6.77 -1.46 -0.72
CA GLY A 20 -7.15 -0.49 -1.74
C GLY A 20 -7.50 -1.13 -3.09
N ALA A 21 -7.73 -0.29 -4.11
CA ALA A 21 -8.08 -0.73 -5.47
C ALA A 21 -7.02 -1.68 -6.08
N GLN A 22 -5.74 -1.48 -5.77
CA GLN A 22 -4.63 -2.32 -6.22
C GLN A 22 -4.71 -3.74 -5.65
N ASN A 23 -4.98 -3.88 -4.35
CA ASN A 23 -5.14 -5.19 -3.70
C ASN A 23 -6.40 -5.92 -4.20
N ALA A 24 -7.51 -5.20 -4.41
CA ALA A 24 -8.73 -5.78 -4.97
C ALA A 24 -8.52 -6.28 -6.41
N PHE A 25 -7.76 -5.52 -7.23
CA PHE A 25 -7.41 -5.93 -8.59
C PHE A 25 -6.52 -7.18 -8.60
N VAL A 26 -5.44 -7.20 -7.80
CA VAL A 26 -4.55 -8.38 -7.67
C VAL A 26 -5.35 -9.61 -7.25
N LEU A 27 -6.24 -9.46 -6.27
CA LEU A 27 -7.12 -10.53 -5.83
C LEU A 27 -8.05 -11.01 -6.95
N GLN A 28 -8.71 -10.11 -7.67
CA GLN A 28 -9.62 -10.46 -8.76
C GLN A 28 -8.90 -11.26 -9.87
N GLN A 29 -7.67 -10.87 -10.20
CA GLN A 29 -6.83 -11.62 -11.14
C GLN A 29 -6.40 -12.97 -10.57
N GLY A 30 -6.06 -13.03 -9.28
CA GLY A 30 -5.79 -14.27 -8.54
C GLY A 30 -6.96 -15.25 -8.56
N LEU A 31 -8.17 -14.76 -8.35
CA LEU A 31 -9.41 -15.54 -8.37
C LEU A 31 -9.74 -16.09 -9.76
N ARG A 32 -9.49 -15.29 -10.80
CA ARG A 32 -9.66 -15.71 -12.20
C ARG A 32 -8.54 -16.61 -12.69
N ARG A 33 -7.43 -16.69 -11.96
CA ARG A 33 -6.17 -17.36 -12.37
C ARG A 33 -5.63 -16.81 -13.70
N GLU A 34 -5.95 -15.55 -14.00
CA GLU A 34 -5.56 -14.86 -15.24
C GLU A 34 -4.36 -13.96 -14.96
N HIS A 35 -3.17 -14.39 -15.38
CA HIS A 35 -1.93 -13.60 -15.27
C HIS A 35 -1.62 -13.07 -13.84
N ALA A 36 -2.19 -13.66 -12.79
CA ALA A 36 -2.12 -13.14 -11.42
C ALA A 36 -0.68 -12.96 -10.91
N TRP A 37 0.22 -13.90 -11.24
CA TRP A 37 1.64 -13.80 -10.88
C TRP A 37 2.35 -12.65 -11.59
N LEU A 38 1.97 -12.34 -12.83
CA LEU A 38 2.48 -11.18 -13.54
C LEU A 38 2.01 -9.89 -12.86
N VAL A 39 0.73 -9.83 -12.48
CA VAL A 39 0.16 -8.68 -11.77
C VAL A 39 0.85 -8.46 -10.42
N ALA A 40 1.05 -9.52 -9.63
CA ALA A 40 1.80 -9.44 -8.37
C ALA A 40 3.25 -8.96 -8.59
N GLY A 41 3.93 -9.48 -9.61
CA GLY A 41 5.29 -9.07 -9.95
C GLY A 41 5.38 -7.59 -10.34
N VAL A 42 4.45 -7.10 -11.15
CA VAL A 42 4.41 -5.68 -11.56
C VAL A 42 4.13 -4.78 -10.35
N CYS A 43 3.16 -5.12 -9.50
CA CYS A 43 2.88 -4.38 -8.27
C CYS A 43 4.12 -4.29 -7.37
N ALA A 44 4.76 -5.44 -7.09
CA ALA A 44 5.93 -5.51 -6.23
C ALA A 44 7.13 -4.75 -6.81
N LEU A 45 7.31 -4.76 -8.13
CA LEU A 45 8.36 -3.99 -8.82
C LEU A 45 8.10 -2.49 -8.78
N CYS A 46 6.85 -2.05 -8.98
CA CYS A 46 6.47 -0.65 -8.85
C CYS A 46 6.72 -0.15 -7.42
N ASP A 47 6.29 -0.90 -6.41
CA ASP A 47 6.54 -0.58 -5.01
C ASP A 47 8.05 -0.51 -4.73
N TRP A 48 8.83 -1.51 -5.18
CA TRP A 48 10.28 -1.51 -5.00
C TRP A 48 10.93 -0.25 -5.60
N LEU A 49 10.53 0.15 -6.81
CA LEU A 49 11.04 1.38 -7.43
C LEU A 49 10.64 2.62 -6.66
N LEU A 50 9.36 2.76 -6.29
CA LEU A 50 8.86 3.96 -5.61
C LEU A 50 9.38 4.09 -4.19
N ILE A 51 9.48 2.99 -3.44
CA ILE A 51 10.08 2.97 -2.10
C ILE A 51 11.57 3.28 -2.22
N GLY A 52 12.27 2.73 -3.21
CA GLY A 52 13.68 3.05 -3.46
C GLY A 52 13.88 4.54 -3.75
N LEU A 53 13.09 5.11 -4.66
CA LEU A 53 13.09 6.54 -4.98
C LEU A 53 12.75 7.41 -3.77
N GLY A 54 11.80 6.98 -2.93
CA GLY A 54 11.44 7.67 -1.71
C GLY A 54 12.55 7.63 -0.66
N VAL A 55 12.97 6.43 -0.25
CA VAL A 55 13.89 6.20 0.87
C VAL A 55 15.32 6.60 0.54
N LEU A 56 15.81 6.26 -0.66
CA LEU A 56 17.19 6.50 -1.07
C LEU A 56 17.37 7.80 -1.86
N GLY A 57 16.30 8.39 -2.38
CA GLY A 57 16.31 9.63 -3.18
C GLY A 57 15.65 10.81 -2.46
N LEU A 58 14.32 10.85 -2.49
CA LEU A 58 13.53 12.02 -2.09
C LEU A 58 13.62 12.32 -0.58
N GLY A 59 13.67 11.29 0.26
CA GLY A 59 13.76 11.42 1.72
C GLY A 59 15.07 12.08 2.16
N ALA A 60 16.18 11.83 1.47
CA ALA A 60 17.47 12.49 1.73
C ALA A 60 17.46 13.98 1.34
N LEU A 61 16.62 14.37 0.37
CA LEU A 61 16.45 15.76 -0.04
C LEU A 61 15.49 16.51 0.89
N ILE A 62 14.38 15.89 1.29
CA ILE A 62 13.38 16.47 2.21
C ILE A 62 13.99 16.69 3.60
N ALA A 63 14.84 15.78 4.09
CA ALA A 63 15.47 15.88 5.41
C ALA A 63 16.39 17.11 5.57
N GLN A 64 16.84 17.73 4.48
CA GLN A 64 17.73 18.90 4.52
C GLN A 64 17.00 20.22 4.80
N GLN A 65 15.67 20.26 4.71
CA GLN A 65 14.90 21.49 4.89
C GLN A 65 13.73 21.28 5.86
N ALA A 66 13.81 21.93 7.03
CA ALA A 66 12.78 21.83 8.09
C ALA A 66 11.37 22.18 7.60
N LEU A 67 11.23 23.17 6.73
CA LEU A 67 9.94 23.59 6.17
C LEU A 67 9.34 22.53 5.25
N LEU A 68 10.15 21.86 4.42
CA LEU A 68 9.69 20.76 3.58
C LEU A 68 9.22 19.56 4.43
N MET A 69 9.92 19.29 5.52
CA MET A 69 9.58 18.21 6.44
C MET A 69 8.26 18.48 7.18
N GLU A 70 8.02 19.74 7.58
CA GLU A 70 6.78 20.14 8.23
C GLU A 70 5.58 20.14 7.25
N VAL A 71 5.79 20.62 6.02
CA VAL A 71 4.78 20.53 4.95
C VAL A 71 4.46 19.08 4.63
N ALA A 72 5.47 18.22 4.48
CA ALA A 72 5.28 16.79 4.21
C ALA A 72 4.52 16.09 5.34
N ARG A 73 4.81 16.43 6.60
CA ARG A 73 4.12 15.90 7.78
C ARG A 73 2.63 16.23 7.76
N TRP A 74 2.28 17.51 7.59
CA TRP A 74 0.87 17.94 7.57
C TRP A 74 0.13 17.44 6.33
N ALA A 75 0.77 17.44 5.17
CA ALA A 75 0.20 16.89 3.94
C ALA A 75 -0.07 15.39 4.08
N GLY A 76 0.89 14.62 4.63
CA GLY A 76 0.73 13.19 4.91
C GLY A 76 -0.40 12.93 5.92
N ALA A 77 -0.49 13.72 7.00
CA ALA A 77 -1.55 13.57 7.99
C ALA A 77 -2.94 13.85 7.42
N ALA A 78 -3.11 14.96 6.68
CA ALA A 78 -4.37 15.32 6.03
C ALA A 78 -4.79 14.26 5.01
N PHE A 79 -3.83 13.74 4.25
CA PHE A 79 -4.08 12.68 3.28
C PHE A 79 -4.54 11.38 3.94
N LEU A 80 -3.84 10.91 4.99
CA LEU A 80 -4.23 9.72 5.72
C LEU A 80 -5.61 9.87 6.37
N ALA A 81 -5.95 11.05 6.88
CA ALA A 81 -7.28 11.34 7.42
C ALA A 81 -8.36 11.27 6.34
N TRP A 82 -8.10 11.81 5.15
CA TRP A 82 -9.00 11.69 3.99
C TRP A 82 -9.20 10.22 3.58
N GLN A 83 -8.12 9.43 3.57
CA GLN A 83 -8.20 8.00 3.25
C GLN A 83 -8.96 7.20 4.31
N ALA A 84 -8.78 7.53 5.59
CA ALA A 84 -9.56 6.96 6.68
C ALA A 84 -11.07 7.24 6.50
N TRP A 85 -11.42 8.47 6.10
CA TRP A 85 -12.80 8.84 5.80
C TRP A 85 -13.36 8.04 4.61
N LEU A 86 -12.62 7.91 3.51
CA LEU A 86 -13.05 7.12 2.36
C LEU A 86 -13.23 5.63 2.71
N ALA A 87 -12.33 5.06 3.52
CA ALA A 87 -12.44 3.69 4.01
C ALA A 87 -13.67 3.51 4.91
N LEU A 88 -13.92 4.43 5.84
CA LEU A 88 -15.11 4.40 6.68
C LEU A 88 -16.40 4.48 5.84
N ARG A 89 -16.40 5.33 4.81
CA ARG A 89 -17.54 5.46 3.89
C ARG A 89 -17.77 4.19 3.07
N ARG A 90 -16.71 3.48 2.68
CA ARG A 90 -16.82 2.14 2.05
C ARG A 90 -17.32 1.08 3.02
N ALA A 91 -16.87 1.10 4.28
CA ALA A 91 -17.40 0.20 5.32
C ALA A 91 -18.91 0.39 5.53
N MET A 92 -19.43 1.59 5.28
CA MET A 92 -20.87 1.90 5.34
C MET A 92 -21.64 1.51 4.07
N LEU A 93 -20.97 1.18 2.97
CA LEU A 93 -21.58 0.83 1.68
C LEU A 93 -21.37 -0.65 1.37
N SER A 94 -22.45 -1.39 1.12
CA SER A 94 -22.37 -2.83 0.77
C SER A 94 -21.99 -3.03 -0.69
N ASN A 95 -20.70 -2.99 -1.02
CA ASN A 95 -20.21 -3.49 -2.31
C ASN A 95 -19.47 -4.81 -2.11
N ALA A 96 -20.15 -5.92 -2.40
CA ALA A 96 -19.46 -7.19 -2.63
C ALA A 96 -18.63 -7.08 -3.92
N LEU A 97 -17.49 -7.77 -3.97
CA LEU A 97 -16.80 -8.01 -5.23
C LEU A 97 -17.73 -8.81 -6.15
N VAL A 98 -18.33 -8.14 -7.14
CA VAL A 98 -18.98 -8.84 -8.24
C VAL A 98 -17.86 -9.33 -9.16
N ALA A 99 -17.58 -10.62 -9.10
CA ALA A 99 -16.70 -11.26 -10.06
C ALA A 99 -17.32 -11.13 -11.46
N GLY A 100 -16.85 -10.15 -12.24
CA GLY A 100 -17.34 -9.96 -13.61
C GLY A 100 -17.07 -11.22 -14.44
N THR A 101 -18.07 -11.68 -15.18
CA THR A 101 -17.94 -12.75 -16.17
C THR A 101 -17.40 -12.14 -17.47
N GLY A 102 -16.08 -12.11 -17.63
CA GLY A 102 -15.44 -11.59 -18.85
C GLY A 102 -14.35 -12.54 -19.33
N SER A 103 -14.17 -12.63 -20.65
CA SER A 103 -13.19 -13.51 -21.31
C SER A 103 -11.77 -13.30 -20.79
N GLN A 104 -10.95 -14.35 -20.85
CA GLN A 104 -9.50 -14.30 -20.55
C GLN A 104 -8.86 -13.12 -21.30
N GLY A 105 -8.50 -12.08 -20.54
CA GLY A 105 -7.83 -10.91 -21.09
C GLY A 105 -6.39 -11.26 -21.49
N SER A 106 -5.89 -10.68 -22.58
CA SER A 106 -4.48 -10.81 -22.96
C SER A 106 -3.55 -10.33 -21.84
N TRP A 107 -2.37 -10.97 -21.69
CA TRP A 107 -1.32 -10.53 -20.76
C TRP A 107 -0.95 -9.05 -20.91
N ARG A 108 -1.05 -8.49 -22.13
CA ARG A 108 -0.82 -7.06 -22.39
C ARG A 108 -1.87 -6.17 -21.74
N ALA A 109 -3.14 -6.60 -21.78
CA ALA A 109 -4.24 -5.89 -21.14
C ALA A 109 -4.11 -5.97 -19.61
N ALA A 110 -3.75 -7.14 -19.07
CA ALA A 110 -3.48 -7.31 -17.64
C ALA A 110 -2.32 -6.42 -17.17
N LEU A 111 -1.21 -6.37 -17.92
CA LEU A 111 -0.08 -5.48 -17.64
C LEU A 111 -0.49 -4.00 -17.65
N ALA A 112 -1.17 -3.55 -18.72
CA ALA A 112 -1.61 -2.17 -18.85
C ALA A 112 -2.59 -1.77 -17.74
N ALA A 113 -3.54 -2.65 -17.39
CA ALA A 113 -4.48 -2.42 -16.30
C ALA A 113 -3.77 -2.36 -14.94
N THR A 114 -2.79 -3.24 -14.70
CA THR A 114 -1.98 -3.22 -13.46
C THR A 114 -1.22 -1.91 -13.32
N LEU A 115 -0.49 -1.52 -14.37
CA LEU A 115 0.25 -0.26 -14.40
C LEU A 115 -0.68 0.94 -14.22
N ALA A 116 -1.87 0.92 -14.84
CA ALA A 116 -2.86 1.98 -14.65
C ALA A 116 -3.35 2.05 -13.20
N VAL A 117 -3.75 0.92 -12.61
CA VAL A 117 -4.25 0.88 -11.22
C VAL A 117 -3.19 1.26 -10.20
N THR A 118 -1.92 0.92 -10.45
CA THR A 118 -0.82 1.25 -9.54
C THR A 118 -0.34 2.69 -9.77
N LEU A 119 0.07 3.05 -10.99
CA LEU A 119 0.76 4.32 -11.27
C LEU A 119 -0.18 5.51 -11.50
N LEU A 120 -1.43 5.31 -11.95
CA LEU A 120 -2.39 6.43 -12.01
C LEU A 120 -3.05 6.70 -10.66
N ASN A 121 -2.75 5.89 -9.63
CA ASN A 121 -3.26 6.12 -8.30
C ASN A 121 -2.37 7.14 -7.56
N PRO A 122 -2.81 8.40 -7.35
CA PRO A 122 -2.00 9.40 -6.67
C PRO A 122 -1.64 8.98 -5.24
N GLN A 123 -2.43 8.09 -4.63
CA GLN A 123 -2.16 7.54 -3.30
C GLN A 123 -0.86 6.76 -3.24
N VAL A 124 -0.47 6.04 -4.30
CA VAL A 124 0.74 5.21 -4.28
C VAL A 124 1.95 6.09 -4.00
N TYR A 125 2.06 7.24 -4.65
CA TYR A 125 3.20 8.14 -4.48
C TYR A 125 3.26 8.72 -3.07
N LEU A 126 2.11 9.03 -2.47
CA LEU A 126 2.07 9.56 -1.11
C LEU A 126 2.47 8.50 -0.09
N GLU A 127 2.04 7.25 -0.27
CA GLU A 127 2.35 6.17 0.65
C GLU A 127 3.77 5.64 0.47
N THR A 128 4.14 5.25 -0.76
CA THR A 128 5.41 4.56 -1.03
C THR A 128 6.58 5.51 -1.19
N LEU A 129 6.37 6.67 -1.84
CA LEU A 129 7.45 7.59 -2.16
C LEU A 129 7.63 8.65 -1.06
N VAL A 130 6.56 9.27 -0.59
CA VAL A 130 6.63 10.34 0.42
C VAL A 130 6.69 9.79 1.84
N LEU A 131 5.69 9.02 2.28
CA LEU A 131 5.58 8.54 3.66
C LEU A 131 6.67 7.51 4.01
N LEU A 132 6.77 6.42 3.24
CA LEU A 132 7.84 5.45 3.43
C LEU A 132 9.22 6.09 3.22
N GLY A 133 9.34 7.04 2.29
CA GLY A 133 10.57 7.79 2.05
C GLY A 133 11.01 8.59 3.29
N ALA A 134 10.10 9.35 3.88
CA ALA A 134 10.38 10.14 5.08
C ALA A 134 10.73 9.26 6.28
N ILE A 135 9.95 8.20 6.54
CA ILE A 135 10.19 7.27 7.66
C ILE A 135 11.51 6.52 7.46
N GLY A 136 11.80 6.09 6.23
CA GLY A 136 13.02 5.35 5.89
C GLY A 136 14.27 6.22 5.94
N ALA A 137 14.18 7.50 5.57
CA ALA A 137 15.31 8.43 5.59
C ALA A 137 15.82 8.73 7.00
N VAL A 138 14.94 8.72 8.00
CA VAL A 138 15.32 8.94 9.42
C VAL A 138 15.78 7.66 10.13
N GLN A 139 15.76 6.50 9.46
CA GLN A 139 16.22 5.26 10.09
C GLN A 139 17.76 5.22 10.21
N PRO A 140 18.29 4.50 11.22
CA PRO A 140 19.73 4.26 11.34
C PRO A 140 20.38 3.60 10.10
N SER A 141 19.58 2.92 9.28
CA SER A 141 20.00 2.34 8.01
C SER A 141 18.85 2.43 6.99
N PRO A 142 18.82 3.47 6.15
CA PRO A 142 17.79 3.63 5.10
C PRO A 142 17.76 2.43 4.13
N LEU A 143 18.94 1.90 3.77
CA LEU A 143 19.04 0.69 2.95
C LEU A 143 18.42 -0.53 3.64
N GLY A 144 18.66 -0.71 4.95
CA GLY A 144 18.03 -1.78 5.73
C GLY A 144 16.50 -1.66 5.73
N PHE A 145 15.99 -0.44 5.92
CA PHE A 145 14.55 -0.16 5.85
C PHE A 145 13.96 -0.46 4.48
N PHE A 146 14.62 0.00 3.41
CA PHE A 146 14.21 -0.28 2.04
C PHE A 146 14.09 -1.79 1.77
N ILE A 147 15.11 -2.58 2.15
CA ILE A 147 15.09 -4.04 1.98
C ILE A 147 13.91 -4.66 2.74
N GLY A 148 13.68 -4.25 3.98
CA GLY A 148 12.55 -4.73 4.78
C GLY A 148 11.20 -4.42 4.12
N ALA A 149 11.04 -3.19 3.66
CA ALA A 149 9.81 -2.74 3.00
C ALA A 149 9.57 -3.47 1.67
N ALA A 150 10.61 -3.68 0.88
CA ALA A 150 10.54 -4.48 -0.34
C ALA A 150 10.11 -5.93 -0.05
N LEU A 151 10.74 -6.59 0.93
CA LEU A 151 10.38 -7.96 1.32
C LEU A 151 8.91 -8.08 1.74
N ALA A 152 8.39 -7.09 2.47
CA ALA A 152 6.98 -7.04 2.83
C ALA A 152 6.07 -6.93 1.60
N SER A 153 6.37 -6.04 0.65
CA SER A 153 5.58 -5.88 -0.58
C SER A 153 5.56 -7.15 -1.44
N PHE A 154 6.73 -7.74 -1.67
CA PHE A 154 6.84 -9.01 -2.39
C PHE A 154 6.11 -10.13 -1.65
N GLY A 155 6.35 -10.32 -0.36
CA GLY A 155 5.68 -11.34 0.44
C GLY A 155 4.15 -11.20 0.41
N TRP A 156 3.65 -9.96 0.46
CA TRP A 156 2.23 -9.68 0.41
C TRP A 156 1.61 -10.00 -0.95
N PHE A 157 2.07 -9.40 -2.05
CA PHE A 157 1.41 -9.56 -3.35
C PHE A 157 1.45 -11.01 -3.86
N PHE A 158 2.60 -11.67 -3.71
CA PHE A 158 2.72 -13.09 -4.08
C PHE A 158 1.90 -13.98 -3.13
N GLY A 159 1.89 -13.68 -1.83
CA GLY A 159 1.05 -14.37 -0.84
C GLY A 159 -0.44 -14.23 -1.13
N LEU A 160 -0.88 -13.03 -1.55
CA LEU A 160 -2.27 -12.73 -1.85
C LEU A 160 -2.75 -13.47 -3.11
N VAL A 161 -1.90 -13.56 -4.15
CA VAL A 161 -2.18 -14.39 -5.32
C VAL A 161 -2.21 -15.89 -4.97
N ALA A 162 -1.25 -16.36 -4.18
CA ALA A 162 -1.20 -17.76 -3.74
C ALA A 162 -2.44 -18.14 -2.93
N ALA A 163 -2.90 -17.25 -2.07
CA ALA A 163 -4.04 -17.47 -1.19
C ALA A 163 -5.40 -17.12 -1.83
N ALA A 164 -5.42 -16.55 -3.04
CA ALA A 164 -6.65 -16.02 -3.67
C ALA A 164 -7.78 -17.06 -3.71
N GLY A 165 -7.50 -18.30 -4.11
CA GLY A 165 -8.50 -19.38 -4.16
C GLY A 165 -9.09 -19.75 -2.79
N TRP A 166 -8.31 -19.64 -1.72
CA TRP A 166 -8.76 -19.89 -0.34
C TRP A 166 -9.50 -18.68 0.26
N LEU A 167 -9.12 -17.45 -0.13
CA LEU A 167 -9.80 -16.22 0.27
C LEU A 167 -11.14 -16.04 -0.46
N ALA A 168 -11.33 -16.63 -1.64
CA ALA A 168 -12.52 -16.53 -2.48
C ALA A 168 -13.85 -16.72 -1.71
N PRO A 169 -14.10 -17.84 -0.99
CA PRO A 169 -15.37 -18.06 -0.29
C PRO A 169 -15.57 -17.09 0.88
N ARG A 170 -14.51 -16.55 1.47
CA ARG A 170 -14.59 -15.65 2.62
C ARG A 170 -14.84 -14.20 2.21
N LEU A 171 -14.28 -13.79 1.09
CA LEU A 171 -14.45 -12.45 0.52
C LEU A 171 -15.73 -12.31 -0.31
N ALA A 172 -16.50 -13.39 -0.48
CA ALA A 172 -17.87 -13.34 -1.00
C ALA A 172 -18.85 -12.64 -0.04
N SER A 173 -18.52 -12.57 1.26
CA SER A 173 -19.36 -11.91 2.25
C SER A 173 -19.10 -10.39 2.27
N PRO A 174 -20.12 -9.54 2.02
CA PRO A 174 -20.00 -8.08 2.14
C PRO A 174 -19.51 -7.65 3.54
N ARG A 175 -19.89 -8.40 4.59
CA ARG A 175 -19.49 -8.10 5.97
C ARG A 175 -17.99 -8.19 6.19
N VAL A 176 -17.31 -9.12 5.50
CA VAL A 176 -15.84 -9.25 5.61
C VAL A 176 -15.17 -8.01 5.05
N TRP A 177 -15.67 -7.48 3.94
CA TRP A 177 -15.20 -6.22 3.36
C TRP A 177 -15.45 -5.03 4.27
N GLN A 178 -16.64 -4.92 4.86
CA GLN A 178 -16.97 -3.85 5.80
C GLN A 178 -16.07 -3.86 7.04
N ILE A 179 -15.77 -5.04 7.60
CA ILE A 179 -14.86 -5.18 8.75
C ILE A 179 -13.44 -4.77 8.36
N ILE A 180 -12.96 -5.19 7.18
CA ILE A 180 -11.64 -4.81 6.68
C ILE A 180 -11.55 -3.30 6.49
N ASP A 181 -12.51 -2.69 5.79
CA ASP A 181 -12.55 -1.24 5.58
C ASP A 181 -12.64 -0.45 6.91
N ALA A 182 -13.38 -0.96 7.90
CA ALA A 182 -13.47 -0.34 9.24
C ALA A 182 -12.14 -0.42 10.00
N LEU A 183 -11.44 -1.57 9.97
CA LEU A 183 -10.11 -1.72 10.55
C LEU A 183 -9.09 -0.79 9.88
N ILE A 184 -9.13 -0.68 8.55
CA ILE A 184 -8.29 0.23 7.78
C ILE A 184 -8.55 1.68 8.19
N ALA A 185 -9.82 2.09 8.26
CA ALA A 185 -10.19 3.44 8.68
C ALA A 185 -9.62 3.78 10.06
N MET A 186 -9.72 2.85 11.03
CA MET A 186 -9.13 3.04 12.36
C MET A 186 -7.60 3.17 12.33
N ILE A 187 -6.92 2.29 11.60
CA ILE A 187 -5.44 2.32 11.50
C ILE A 187 -4.98 3.63 10.85
N LEU A 188 -5.58 4.02 9.71
CA LEU A 188 -5.21 5.24 8.99
C LEU A 188 -5.49 6.49 9.85
N ALA A 189 -6.60 6.54 10.56
CA ALA A 189 -6.89 7.63 11.50
C ALA A 189 -5.87 7.71 12.63
N TRP A 190 -5.44 6.56 13.17
CA TRP A 190 -4.41 6.51 14.21
C TRP A 190 -3.04 6.96 13.71
N VAL A 191 -2.62 6.52 12.51
CA VAL A 191 -1.35 6.94 11.90
C VAL A 191 -1.39 8.43 11.56
N ALA A 192 -2.51 8.93 11.01
CA ALA A 192 -2.71 10.35 10.74
C ALA A 192 -2.55 11.19 12.01
N TRP A 193 -3.15 10.75 13.12
CA TRP A 193 -3.02 11.43 14.41
C TRP A 193 -1.58 11.42 14.95
N ARG A 194 -0.88 10.28 14.90
CA ARG A 194 0.51 10.15 15.34
C ARG A 194 1.48 10.99 14.49
N LEU A 195 1.23 11.10 13.19
CA LEU A 195 2.00 11.93 12.27
C LEU A 195 1.73 13.42 12.52
N ALA A 196 0.46 13.81 12.73
CA ALA A 196 0.06 15.17 13.07
C ALA A 196 0.58 15.63 14.45
N SER A 197 0.64 14.72 15.43
CA SER A 197 1.13 15.01 16.78
C SER A 197 2.67 15.11 16.85
N GLY A 198 3.38 14.87 15.75
CA GLY A 198 4.85 14.89 15.71
C GLY A 198 5.50 13.70 16.40
N ALA A 199 4.73 12.72 16.90
CA ALA A 199 5.24 11.59 17.69
C ALA A 199 6.02 10.55 16.84
N MET A 200 6.11 10.77 15.53
CA MET A 200 6.90 9.97 14.59
C MET A 200 8.18 10.68 14.14
N LEU A 201 8.41 11.93 14.57
CA LEU A 201 9.66 12.66 14.35
C LEU A 201 10.53 12.58 15.63
N PRO A 202 11.86 12.52 15.50
CA PRO A 202 12.77 12.56 16.64
C PRO A 202 12.70 13.86 17.44
#